data_AF-A0A957CBG5-F1
#
_entry.id   AF-A0A957CBG5-F1
#
_cell.length_a   1.000
_cell.length_b   1.000
_cell.length_c   1.000
_cell.angle_alpha   90.00
_cell.angle_beta   90.00
_cell.angle_gamma   90.00
#
_symmetry.space_group_name_H-M   'P 1'
#
loop_
_entity.id
_entity.type
_entity.pdbx_description
1 polymer ?
#
loop_
_entity_poly.entity_id
_entity_poly.type
_entity_poly.pdbx_seq_one_letter_code
_entity_poly.pdbx_strand_id
1 'polypeptide(L)'
;MSGFSTPKRPRTVTITFWSVTFLGIWNLGRAIAIGQQLNLQDVLNLQPDPRLRLVAAGLFTVLFFWLAWQLWRKRPFTIQAIPVTIGWYTVYETAVWLIFAQQPRNWSLWVISSLLLIGTILFTRWALRRAAQTYF
;
A
#
# COMPACT_ATOMS: atom_id res chain seq x y z
N MET A 1 2.89 30.11 -32.09
CA MET A 1 3.12 28.75 -31.55
C MET A 1 2.39 28.64 -30.22
N SER A 2 1.23 27.99 -30.19
CA SER A 2 0.47 27.79 -28.95
C SER A 2 1.26 26.86 -28.04
N GLY A 3 1.74 27.38 -26.91
CA GLY A 3 2.36 26.56 -25.87
C GLY A 3 1.33 25.58 -25.34
N PHE A 4 1.37 24.33 -25.81
CA PHE A 4 0.63 23.24 -25.19
C PHE A 4 1.16 23.09 -23.77
N SER A 5 0.46 23.67 -22.81
CA SER A 5 0.76 23.51 -21.40
C SER A 5 0.69 22.02 -21.07
N THR A 6 1.74 21.50 -20.44
CA THR A 6 1.75 20.10 -19.99
C THR A 6 0.51 19.82 -19.17
N PRO A 7 -0.26 18.75 -19.47
CA PRO A 7 -1.51 18.47 -18.77
C PRO A 7 -1.25 18.36 -17.27
N LYS A 8 -1.93 19.23 -16.52
CA LYS A 8 -1.83 19.30 -15.05
C LYS A 8 -2.36 17.98 -14.48
N ARG A 9 -1.63 17.42 -13.52
CA ARG A 9 -2.02 16.17 -12.85
C ARG A 9 -3.44 16.28 -12.27
N PRO A 10 -4.38 15.38 -12.64
CA PRO A 10 -5.71 15.37 -12.05
C PRO A 10 -5.64 15.16 -10.54
N ARG A 11 -6.51 15.84 -9.78
CA ARG A 11 -6.55 15.74 -8.31
C ARG A 11 -6.70 14.29 -7.83
N THR A 12 -7.50 13.49 -8.52
CA THR A 12 -7.72 12.06 -8.20
C THR A 12 -6.45 11.22 -8.32
N VAL A 13 -5.60 11.51 -9.31
CA VAL A 13 -4.30 10.85 -9.49
C VAL A 13 -3.29 11.34 -8.44
N THR A 14 -3.37 12.61 -8.05
CA THR A 14 -2.57 13.15 -6.94
C THR A 14 -2.94 12.47 -5.61
N ILE A 15 -4.23 12.28 -5.33
CA ILE A 15 -4.68 11.53 -4.15
C ILE A 15 -4.15 10.10 -4.21
N THR A 16 -4.31 9.41 -5.35
CA THR A 16 -3.79 8.04 -5.53
C THR A 16 -2.30 7.95 -5.24
N PHE A 17 -1.52 8.92 -5.70
CA PHE A 17 -0.09 8.99 -5.42
C PHE A 17 0.21 9.15 -3.94
N TRP A 18 -0.46 10.07 -3.26
CA TRP A 18 -0.26 10.25 -1.83
C TRP A 18 -0.70 9.01 -1.03
N SER A 19 -1.78 8.33 -1.44
CA SER A 19 -2.20 7.06 -0.83
C SER A 19 -1.13 5.98 -0.98
N VAL A 20 -0.57 5.80 -2.18
CA VAL A 20 0.48 4.80 -2.43
C VAL A 20 1.77 5.15 -1.66
N THR A 21 2.17 6.42 -1.66
CA THR A 21 3.33 6.90 -0.87
C THR A 21 3.11 6.67 0.62
N PHE A 22 1.91 6.98 1.14
CA PHE A 22 1.55 6.74 2.52
C PHE A 22 1.63 5.25 2.89
N LEU A 23 1.14 4.36 2.04
CA LEU A 23 1.26 2.91 2.24
C LEU A 23 2.74 2.45 2.25
N GLY A 24 3.59 3.05 1.41
CA GLY A 24 5.03 2.82 1.42
C GLY A 24 5.70 3.24 2.73
N ILE A 25 5.39 4.45 3.20
CA ILE A 25 5.88 5.00 4.48
C ILE A 25 5.40 4.15 5.66
N TRP A 26 4.12 3.76 5.66
CA TRP A 26 3.53 2.91 6.70
C TRP A 26 4.26 1.57 6.81
N ASN A 27 4.49 0.91 5.67
CA ASN A 27 5.25 -0.35 5.65
C ASN A 27 6.71 -0.16 6.04
N LEU A 28 7.33 0.97 5.67
CA LEU A 28 8.71 1.28 6.08
C LEU A 28 8.81 1.44 7.60
N GLY A 29 7.88 2.19 8.20
CA GLY A 29 7.81 2.33 9.66
C GLY A 29 7.64 0.98 10.36
N ARG A 30 6.80 0.09 9.82
CA ARG A 30 6.65 -1.29 10.31
C ARG A 30 7.93 -2.10 10.18
N ALA A 31 8.60 -2.05 9.04
CA ALA A 31 9.86 -2.75 8.82
C ALA A 31 10.94 -2.28 9.82
N ILE A 32 11.05 -0.97 10.04
CA ILE A 32 11.97 -0.40 11.03
C ILE A 32 11.61 -0.87 12.45
N ALA A 33 10.33 -0.78 12.83
CA ALA A 33 9.88 -1.19 14.16
C ALA A 33 10.14 -2.69 14.43
N ILE A 34 9.83 -3.55 13.46
CA ILE A 34 10.11 -5.00 13.56
C ILE A 34 11.62 -5.22 13.62
N GLY A 35 12.40 -4.56 12.75
CA GLY A 35 13.85 -4.68 12.71
C GLY A 35 14.52 -4.31 14.04
N GLN A 36 14.07 -3.22 14.68
CA GLN A 36 14.57 -2.80 15.99
C GLN A 36 14.17 -3.76 17.12
N GLN A 37 13.08 -4.50 16.96
CA GLN A 37 12.55 -5.41 17.97
C GLN A 37 12.83 -6.89 17.68
N LEU A 38 13.55 -7.23 16.60
CA LEU A 38 13.81 -8.61 16.17
C LEU A 38 14.27 -9.51 17.31
N ASN A 39 15.31 -9.10 18.05
CA ASN A 39 15.86 -9.89 19.15
C ASN A 39 14.84 -10.09 20.29
N LEU A 40 14.00 -9.09 20.57
CA LEU A 40 12.96 -9.20 21.61
C LEU A 40 11.81 -10.10 21.15
N GLN A 41 11.44 -10.03 19.88
CA GLN A 41 10.34 -10.83 19.32
C GLN A 41 10.74 -12.29 19.12
N ASP A 42 12.01 -12.56 18.78
CA ASP A 42 12.58 -13.92 18.72
C ASP A 42 12.57 -14.59 20.11
N VAL A 43 12.92 -13.85 21.17
CA VAL A 43 12.87 -14.35 22.56
C VAL A 43 11.44 -14.62 23.03
N LEU A 44 10.47 -13.80 22.61
CA LEU A 44 9.06 -13.94 22.98
C LEU A 44 8.30 -14.96 22.13
N ASN A 45 8.95 -15.61 21.15
CA ASN A 45 8.36 -16.58 20.23
C ASN A 45 7.02 -16.09 19.62
N LEU A 46 6.98 -14.82 19.24
CA LEU A 46 5.77 -14.21 18.69
C LEU A 46 5.48 -14.77 17.30
N GLN A 47 4.24 -15.24 17.09
CA GLN A 47 3.76 -15.62 15.77
C GLN A 47 2.98 -14.46 15.12
N PRO A 48 3.10 -14.24 13.79
CA PRO A 48 3.98 -14.94 12.85
C PRO A 48 5.44 -14.52 13.02
N ASP A 49 6.36 -15.37 12.54
CA ASP A 49 7.81 -15.14 12.56
C ASP A 49 8.13 -13.66 12.20
N PRO A 50 8.76 -12.91 13.12
CA PRO A 50 9.15 -11.52 12.91
C PRO A 50 9.92 -11.29 11.62
N ARG A 51 10.73 -12.25 11.19
CA ARG A 51 11.54 -12.19 9.98
C ARG A 51 10.68 -12.22 8.73
N LEU A 52 9.66 -13.08 8.69
CA LEU A 52 8.70 -13.12 7.58
C LEU A 52 7.92 -11.81 7.49
N ARG A 53 7.50 -11.25 8.63
CA ARG A 53 6.82 -9.95 8.67
C ARG A 53 7.71 -8.81 8.21
N LEU A 54 8.99 -8.85 8.56
CA LEU A 54 9.99 -7.86 8.14
C LEU A 54 10.21 -7.93 6.62
N VAL A 55 10.41 -9.13 6.08
CA VAL A 55 10.59 -9.34 4.63
C VAL A 55 9.37 -8.85 3.86
N ALA A 56 8.16 -9.22 4.31
CA ALA A 56 6.92 -8.78 3.69
C ALA A 56 6.76 -7.25 3.76
N ALA A 57 7.00 -6.64 4.91
CA ALA A 57 6.95 -5.19 5.08
C ALA A 57 7.96 -4.48 4.14
N GLY A 58 9.21 -4.96 4.10
CA GLY A 58 10.24 -4.43 3.19
C GLY A 58 9.86 -4.57 1.71
N LEU A 59 9.32 -5.72 1.31
CA LEU A 59 8.85 -5.96 -0.06
C LEU A 59 7.73 -5.00 -0.44
N PHE A 60 6.71 -4.84 0.40
CA PHE A 60 5.62 -3.90 0.14
C PHE A 60 6.07 -2.45 0.16
N THR A 61 7.02 -2.08 1.03
CA THR A 61 7.65 -0.75 1.01
C THR A 61 8.29 -0.46 -0.35
N VAL A 62 9.14 -1.36 -0.84
CA VAL A 62 9.84 -1.19 -2.11
C VAL A 62 8.82 -1.13 -3.26
N LEU A 63 7.83 -2.01 -3.27
CA LEU A 63 6.78 -2.01 -4.30
C LEU A 63 5.98 -0.71 -4.31
N PHE A 64 5.52 -0.22 -3.16
CA PHE A 64 4.72 1.00 -3.11
C PHE A 64 5.54 2.23 -3.52
N PHE A 65 6.78 2.39 -3.06
CA PHE A 65 7.62 3.50 -3.51
C PHE A 65 7.96 3.40 -4.99
N TRP A 66 8.25 2.20 -5.50
CA TRP A 66 8.47 1.99 -6.92
C TRP A 66 7.23 2.36 -7.74
N LEU A 67 6.03 1.93 -7.33
CA LEU A 67 4.79 2.29 -8.01
C LEU A 67 4.46 3.78 -7.92
N ALA A 68 4.72 4.44 -6.79
CA ALA A 68 4.59 5.89 -6.65
C ALA A 68 5.52 6.62 -7.62
N TRP A 69 6.77 6.18 -7.73
CA TRP A 69 7.75 6.71 -8.68
C TRP A 69 7.31 6.50 -10.13
N GLN A 70 6.80 5.32 -10.48
CA GLN A 70 6.32 5.02 -11.83
C GLN A 70 5.05 5.79 -12.18
N LEU A 71 4.18 6.04 -11.19
CA LEU A 71 3.01 6.89 -11.34
C LEU A 71 3.41 8.35 -11.54
N TRP A 72 4.46 8.81 -10.85
CA TRP A 72 5.03 10.15 -11.09
C TRP A 72 5.63 10.25 -12.50
N ARG A 73 6.28 9.18 -12.97
CA ARG A 73 6.75 9.04 -14.37
C ARG A 73 5.62 8.80 -15.38
N LYS A 74 4.35 8.82 -14.96
CA LYS A 74 3.17 8.65 -15.81
C LYS A 74 3.21 7.35 -16.63
N ARG A 75 3.70 6.25 -16.05
CA ARG A 75 3.72 4.97 -16.78
C ARG A 75 2.33 4.33 -16.85
N PRO A 76 1.85 3.90 -18.03
CA PRO A 76 0.46 3.42 -18.20
C PRO A 76 0.17 2.12 -17.45
N PHE A 77 1.16 1.26 -17.23
CA PHE A 77 0.95 0.01 -16.47
C PHE A 77 0.51 0.25 -15.02
N THR A 78 0.80 1.43 -14.45
CA THR A 78 0.42 1.78 -13.07
C THR A 78 -1.09 1.81 -12.86
N ILE A 79 -1.87 1.99 -13.93
CA ILE A 79 -3.34 1.94 -13.93
C ILE A 79 -3.85 0.60 -13.38
N GLN A 80 -3.15 -0.49 -13.68
CA GLN A 80 -3.50 -1.84 -13.21
C GLN A 80 -2.64 -2.27 -12.03
N ALA A 81 -1.34 -1.96 -12.05
CA ALA A 81 -0.41 -2.46 -11.04
C ALA A 81 -0.70 -1.90 -9.63
N ILE A 82 -1.11 -0.62 -9.50
CA ILE A 82 -1.44 -0.02 -8.21
C ILE A 82 -2.61 -0.73 -7.53
N PRO A 83 -3.82 -0.80 -8.13
CA PRO A 83 -4.95 -1.45 -7.45
C PRO A 83 -4.71 -2.94 -7.19
N VAL A 84 -3.98 -3.63 -8.08
CA VAL A 84 -3.60 -5.04 -7.85
C VAL A 84 -2.67 -5.17 -6.64
N THR A 85 -1.64 -4.32 -6.54
CA THR A 85 -0.68 -4.36 -5.42
C THR A 85 -1.35 -4.04 -4.08
N ILE A 86 -2.27 -3.07 -4.06
CA ILE A 86 -3.07 -2.78 -2.86
C ILE A 86 -3.97 -3.99 -2.53
N GLY A 87 -4.52 -4.67 -3.53
CA GLY A 87 -5.25 -5.93 -3.35
C GLY A 87 -4.41 -7.02 -2.69
N TRP A 88 -3.22 -7.30 -3.22
CA TRP A 88 -2.28 -8.26 -2.64
C TRP A 88 -1.88 -7.90 -1.20
N TYR A 89 -1.60 -6.63 -0.95
CA TYR A 89 -1.31 -6.12 0.39
C TYR A 89 -2.50 -6.36 1.34
N THR A 90 -3.72 -6.12 0.87
CA THR A 90 -4.94 -6.35 1.66
C THR A 90 -5.10 -7.81 2.02
N VAL A 91 -4.93 -8.72 1.05
CA VAL A 91 -5.01 -10.17 1.29
C VAL A 91 -3.96 -10.61 2.31
N TYR A 92 -2.71 -10.12 2.17
CA TYR A 92 -1.65 -10.40 3.13
C TYR A 92 -2.00 -9.93 4.54
N GLU A 93 -2.43 -8.67 4.70
CA GLU A 93 -2.80 -8.12 6.00
C GLU A 93 -3.96 -8.87 6.64
N THR A 94 -4.99 -9.21 5.86
CA THR A 94 -6.12 -10.01 6.34
C THR A 94 -5.69 -11.42 6.74
N ALA A 95 -4.81 -12.08 5.99
CA ALA A 95 -4.30 -13.40 6.33
C ALA A 95 -3.50 -13.40 7.63
N VAL A 96 -2.59 -12.42 7.81
CA VAL A 96 -1.84 -12.24 9.06
C VAL A 96 -2.81 -12.03 10.23
N TRP A 97 -3.85 -11.24 10.02
CA TRP A 97 -4.87 -11.00 11.03
C TRP A 97 -5.67 -12.25 11.40
N LEU A 98 -6.17 -12.99 10.41
CA LEU A 98 -7.01 -14.18 10.64
C LEU A 98 -6.25 -15.31 11.34
N ILE A 99 -4.96 -15.47 11.03
CA ILE A 99 -4.16 -16.58 11.54
C ILE A 99 -3.56 -16.25 12.91
N PHE A 100 -3.19 -14.99 13.17
CA PHE A 100 -2.35 -14.65 14.33
C PHE A 100 -2.94 -13.62 15.30
N ALA A 101 -4.06 -12.97 14.99
CA ALA A 101 -4.69 -12.06 15.95
C ALA A 101 -5.53 -12.84 16.97
N GLN A 102 -5.16 -12.78 18.24
CA GLN A 102 -5.99 -13.29 19.35
C GLN A 102 -7.26 -12.43 19.49
N GLN A 103 -8.44 -13.04 19.33
CA GLN A 103 -9.73 -12.42 19.65
C GLN A 103 -9.84 -12.17 21.17
N PRO A 104 -10.35 -11.01 21.67
CA PRO A 104 -11.33 -10.12 21.04
C PRO A 104 -10.89 -8.63 20.91
N ARG A 105 -9.66 -8.25 21.24
CA ARG A 105 -9.33 -6.85 21.58
C ARG A 105 -9.37 -5.85 20.41
N ASN A 106 -9.37 -6.29 19.15
CA ASN A 106 -9.11 -5.39 18.00
C ASN A 106 -10.09 -5.53 16.80
N TRP A 107 -11.27 -6.17 16.96
CA TRP A 107 -12.19 -6.42 15.84
C TRP A 107 -12.61 -5.14 15.09
N SER A 108 -12.92 -4.06 15.81
CA SER A 108 -13.30 -2.77 15.20
C SER A 108 -12.20 -2.19 14.33
N LEU A 109 -10.93 -2.30 14.76
CA LEU A 109 -9.77 -1.85 13.99
C LEU A 109 -9.58 -2.66 12.71
N TRP A 110 -9.82 -3.98 12.78
CA TRP A 110 -9.78 -4.85 11.61
C TRP A 110 -10.84 -4.46 10.57
N VAL A 111 -12.09 -4.23 11.00
CA VAL A 111 -13.18 -3.81 10.10
C VAL A 111 -12.85 -2.48 9.44
N ILE A 112 -12.44 -1.47 10.22
CA ILE A 112 -12.10 -0.13 9.69
C ILE A 112 -10.94 -0.23 8.69
N SER A 113 -9.88 -0.97 9.03
CA SER A 113 -8.72 -1.15 8.15
C SER A 113 -9.10 -1.84 6.84
N SER A 114 -9.94 -2.88 6.91
CA SER A 114 -10.41 -3.61 5.74
C SER A 114 -11.26 -2.72 4.83
N LEU A 115 -12.20 -1.95 5.39
CA LEU A 115 -13.01 -1.00 4.63
C LEU A 115 -12.15 0.08 3.96
N LEU A 116 -11.16 0.61 4.67
CA LEU A 116 -10.23 1.61 4.13
C LEU A 116 -9.43 1.03 2.96
N LEU A 117 -8.92 -0.19 3.09
CA LEU A 117 -8.17 -0.86 2.03
C LEU A 117 -9.05 -1.16 0.80
N ILE A 118 -10.24 -1.72 0.99
CA ILE A 118 -11.21 -1.96 -0.09
C ILE A 118 -11.58 -0.65 -0.79
N GLY A 119 -11.89 0.40 0.00
CA GLY A 119 -12.17 1.73 -0.52
C GLY A 119 -11.00 2.30 -1.33
N THR A 120 -9.76 2.08 -0.87
CA THR A 120 -8.55 2.52 -1.59
C THR A 120 -8.38 1.76 -2.91
N ILE A 121 -8.63 0.45 -2.96
CA ILE A 121 -8.59 -0.33 -4.21
C ILE A 121 -9.60 0.20 -5.22
N LEU A 122 -10.86 0.38 -4.80
CA LEU A 122 -11.94 0.86 -5.66
C LEU A 122 -11.65 2.28 -6.15
N PHE A 123 -11.24 3.17 -5.25
CA PHE A 123 -10.92 4.56 -5.57
C PHE A 123 -9.74 4.65 -6.55
N THR A 124 -8.62 3.98 -6.28
CA THR A 124 -7.43 4.05 -7.13
C THR A 124 -7.69 3.46 -8.51
N ARG A 125 -8.42 2.33 -8.59
CA ARG A 125 -8.84 1.74 -9.86
C ARG A 125 -9.70 2.71 -10.69
N TRP A 126 -10.69 3.34 -10.06
CA TRP A 126 -11.55 4.32 -10.73
C TRP A 126 -10.77 5.57 -11.15
N ALA A 127 -9.98 6.14 -10.25
CA ALA A 127 -9.21 7.36 -10.45
C ALA A 127 -8.22 7.23 -11.61
N LEU A 128 -7.47 6.12 -11.65
CA LEU A 128 -6.47 5.88 -12.68
C LEU A 128 -7.11 5.54 -14.03
N ARG A 129 -8.19 4.74 -14.06
CA ARG A 129 -8.91 4.45 -15.32
C ARG A 129 -9.52 5.71 -15.92
N ARG A 130 -10.11 6.58 -15.10
CA ARG A 130 -10.65 7.86 -15.56
C ARG A 130 -9.57 8.78 -16.15
N ALA A 131 -8.37 8.75 -15.58
CA ALA A 131 -7.25 9.54 -16.03
C ALA A 131 -6.47 8.91 -17.20
N ALA A 132 -6.76 7.66 -17.57
CA ALA A 132 -6.03 6.90 -18.59
C ALA A 132 -6.00 7.60 -19.96
N GLN A 133 -7.06 8.32 -20.34
CA GLN A 133 -7.17 8.98 -21.64
C GLN A 133 -6.59 10.40 -21.67
N THR A 134 -6.29 10.98 -20.51
CA THR A 134 -5.97 12.43 -20.40
C THR A 134 -4.65 12.73 -19.70
N TYR A 135 -4.10 11.78 -18.94
CA TYR A 135 -2.92 12.02 -18.09
C TYR A 135 -1.73 11.09 -18.39
N PHE A 136 -1.98 9.88 -18.87
CA PHE A 136 -0.98 8.87 -19.22
C PHE A 136 -0.73 8.87 -20.72
#